data_AF-A0A2T4JK56-F1
#
_entry.id   AF-A0A2T4JK56-F1
#
_cell.length_a   1.000
_cell.length_b   1.000
_cell.length_c   1.000
_cell.angle_alpha   90.00
_cell.angle_beta   90.00
_cell.angle_gamma   90.00
#
_symmetry.space_group_name_H-M   'P 1'
#
loop_
_entity.id
_entity.type
_entity.pdbx_description
1 polymer ?
#
loop_
_entity_poly.entity_id
_entity_poly.type
_entity_poly.pdbx_seq_one_letter_code
_entity_poly.pdbx_strand_id
1 'polypeptide(L)'
;MTATSPSSAYPVSPRNRVKRVHERGSYDRASVHAVLDAAMLCHVSYVLEGQPYCTPTLHWREGETLYWHGSSASRMLRHLTQGVAACLTVSHLDGLVLARSGFNHSANYRSAMCFGTARIVKDPAEKAEALRAVVDRFYPERSASLRP
;
A
#
# COMPACT_ATOMS: atom_id res chain seq x y z
N MET A 1 7.96 -7.50 -28.33
CA MET A 1 7.38 -6.27 -27.75
C MET A 1 8.36 -5.78 -26.71
N THR A 2 9.09 -4.69 -26.98
CA THR A 2 10.04 -4.11 -26.04
C THR A 2 9.25 -3.50 -24.88
N ALA A 3 9.26 -4.15 -23.73
CA ALA A 3 8.71 -3.59 -22.51
C ALA A 3 9.51 -2.33 -22.18
N THR A 4 8.89 -1.16 -22.34
CA THR A 4 9.46 0.11 -21.89
C THR A 4 9.70 -0.01 -20.39
N SER A 5 10.95 0.09 -19.95
CA SER A 5 11.28 0.13 -18.53
C SER A 5 10.44 1.23 -17.87
N PRO A 6 9.78 0.94 -16.74
CA PRO A 6 9.00 1.96 -16.07
C PRO A 6 9.89 3.15 -15.73
N SER A 7 9.34 4.36 -15.86
CA SER A 7 9.98 5.61 -15.41
C SER A 7 10.55 5.43 -13.99
N SER A 8 11.61 6.15 -13.62
CA SER A 8 12.12 6.10 -12.24
C SER A 8 11.16 6.72 -11.22
N ALA A 9 10.17 7.53 -11.65
CA ALA A 9 9.24 8.23 -10.76
C ALA A 9 7.77 8.15 -11.20
N TYR A 10 6.87 8.23 -10.23
CA TYR A 10 5.42 8.28 -10.44
C TYR A 10 4.98 9.65 -10.95
N PRO A 11 3.95 9.72 -11.83
CA PRO A 11 3.41 11.00 -12.27
C PRO A 11 2.80 11.77 -11.10
N VAL A 12 3.06 13.07 -11.07
CA VAL A 12 2.50 13.99 -10.08
C VAL A 12 1.28 14.70 -10.67
N SER A 13 0.17 14.61 -9.96
CA SER A 13 -1.12 15.21 -10.28
C SER A 13 -1.63 16.02 -9.10
N PRO A 14 -2.69 16.84 -9.26
CA PRO A 14 -3.33 17.51 -8.12
C PRO A 14 -3.77 16.55 -7.00
N ARG A 15 -4.02 15.27 -7.31
CA ARG A 15 -4.46 14.25 -6.34
C ARG A 15 -3.37 13.82 -5.37
N ASN A 16 -2.12 13.69 -5.82
CA ASN A 16 -1.01 13.18 -5.00
C ASN A 16 0.08 14.23 -4.71
N ARG A 17 -0.06 15.46 -5.23
CA ARG A 17 0.88 16.55 -4.94
C ARG A 17 0.82 16.96 -3.46
N VAL A 18 1.91 16.74 -2.73
CA VAL A 18 2.08 17.19 -1.34
C VAL A 18 2.16 18.71 -1.35
N LYS A 19 1.33 19.36 -0.52
CA LYS A 19 1.24 20.83 -0.46
C LYS A 19 1.96 21.43 0.74
N ARG A 20 1.77 20.85 1.94
CA ARG A 20 2.42 21.31 3.16
C ARG A 20 3.75 20.59 3.33
N VAL A 21 4.81 21.33 3.64
CA VAL A 21 6.17 20.78 3.83
C VAL A 21 6.56 19.92 2.62
N HIS A 22 6.32 20.46 1.42
CA HIS A 22 6.40 19.72 0.16
C HIS A 22 7.80 19.19 -0.14
N GLU A 23 8.83 19.80 0.45
CA GLU A 23 10.22 19.35 0.43
C GLU A 23 10.41 17.95 1.04
N ARG A 24 9.45 17.46 1.85
CA ARG A 24 9.44 16.09 2.37
C ARG A 24 8.71 15.09 1.45
N GLY A 25 8.11 15.55 0.35
CA GLY A 25 7.44 14.66 -0.60
C GLY A 25 8.44 14.03 -1.57
N SER A 26 8.41 12.70 -1.70
CA SER A 26 9.09 11.99 -2.79
C SER A 26 8.10 11.22 -3.66
N TYR A 27 8.43 11.12 -4.95
CA TYR A 27 7.65 10.44 -5.99
C TYR A 27 8.46 9.40 -6.76
N ASP A 28 9.76 9.25 -6.46
CA ASP A 28 10.57 8.21 -7.08
C ASP A 28 10.12 6.81 -6.58
N ARG A 29 10.21 5.82 -7.47
CA ARG A 29 9.77 4.46 -7.17
C ARG A 29 10.53 3.83 -6.01
N ALA A 30 11.84 4.08 -5.92
CA ALA A 30 12.67 3.46 -4.91
C ALA A 30 12.23 3.90 -3.51
N SER A 31 11.99 5.19 -3.30
CA SER A 31 11.49 5.74 -2.04
C SER A 31 10.09 5.21 -1.69
N VAL A 32 9.16 5.20 -2.67
CA VAL A 32 7.79 4.71 -2.44
C VAL A 32 7.79 3.21 -2.12
N HIS A 33 8.52 2.41 -2.90
CA HIS A 33 8.62 0.96 -2.69
C HIS A 33 9.28 0.65 -1.35
N ALA A 34 10.35 1.35 -0.96
CA ALA A 34 10.99 1.14 0.33
C ALA A 34 10.04 1.35 1.52
N VAL A 35 9.13 2.33 1.46
CA VAL A 35 8.13 2.55 2.51
C VAL A 35 7.09 1.42 2.56
N LEU A 36 6.60 0.99 1.39
CA LEU A 36 5.63 -0.10 1.27
C LEU A 36 6.24 -1.44 1.71
N ASP A 37 7.49 -1.68 1.33
CA ASP A 37 8.20 -2.93 1.60
C ASP A 37 8.61 -3.09 3.07
N ALA A 38 8.82 -1.97 3.76
CA ALA A 38 9.11 -1.96 5.19
C ALA A 38 7.88 -2.30 6.07
N ALA A 39 6.67 -2.44 5.51
CA ALA A 39 5.46 -2.69 6.29
C ALA A 39 4.72 -3.97 5.85
N MET A 40 4.10 -4.62 6.83
CA MET A 40 3.10 -5.65 6.62
C MET A 40 1.68 -5.07 6.71
N LEU A 41 1.45 -4.19 7.69
CA LEU A 41 0.17 -3.54 7.93
C LEU A 41 -0.02 -2.32 7.01
N CYS A 42 -1.20 -2.19 6.42
CA CYS A 42 -1.64 -0.98 5.76
C CYS A 42 -3.06 -0.61 6.20
N HIS A 43 -3.53 0.55 5.73
CA HIS A 43 -4.90 1.01 5.87
C HIS A 43 -5.50 1.27 4.49
N VAL A 44 -6.59 0.58 4.15
CA VAL A 44 -7.31 0.77 2.88
C VAL A 44 -8.53 1.65 3.13
N SER A 45 -8.51 2.84 2.54
CA SER A 45 -9.60 3.81 2.62
C SER A 45 -10.47 3.78 1.37
N TYR A 46 -11.79 3.82 1.56
CA TYR A 46 -12.81 3.77 0.50
C TYR A 46 -14.11 4.39 1.00
N VAL A 47 -15.01 4.73 0.07
CA VAL A 47 -16.35 5.24 0.42
C VAL A 47 -17.38 4.17 0.11
N LEU A 48 -18.22 3.82 1.08
CA LEU A 48 -19.35 2.90 0.95
C LEU A 48 -20.61 3.64 1.40
N GLU A 49 -21.60 3.76 0.52
CA GLU A 49 -22.88 4.43 0.83
C GLU A 49 -22.70 5.86 1.39
N GLY A 50 -21.72 6.59 0.85
CA GLY A 50 -21.37 7.95 1.31
C GLY A 50 -20.53 8.00 2.58
N GLN A 51 -20.41 6.90 3.33
CA GLN A 51 -19.58 6.82 4.53
C GLN A 51 -18.11 6.50 4.16
N PRO A 52 -17.13 7.33 4.55
CA PRO A 52 -15.72 6.97 4.45
C PRO A 52 -15.36 5.88 5.46
N TYR A 53 -14.70 4.84 4.97
CA TYR A 53 -14.10 3.76 5.76
C TYR A 53 -12.58 3.80 5.62
N CYS A 54 -11.90 3.30 6.65
CA CYS A 54 -10.47 3.08 6.70
C CYS A 54 -10.23 1.72 7.38
N THR A 55 -9.96 0.69 6.60
CA THR A 55 -9.86 -0.69 7.10
C THR A 55 -8.40 -1.10 7.23
N PRO A 56 -7.90 -1.43 8.43
CA PRO A 56 -6.57 -2.01 8.59
C PRO A 56 -6.53 -3.44 8.04
N THR A 57 -5.48 -3.78 7.29
CA THR A 57 -5.27 -5.12 6.73
C THR A 57 -3.80 -5.38 6.42
N LEU A 58 -3.45 -6.63 6.17
CA LEU A 58 -2.11 -6.98 5.70
C LEU A 58 -2.00 -6.74 4.19
N HIS A 59 -0.83 -6.29 3.76
CA HIS A 59 -0.52 -6.07 2.35
C HIS A 59 0.88 -6.55 2.00
N TRP A 60 1.11 -6.69 0.71
CA TRP A 60 2.42 -6.90 0.12
C TRP A 60 2.45 -6.32 -1.29
N ARG A 61 3.65 -6.23 -1.85
CA ARG A 61 3.91 -5.70 -3.18
C ARG A 61 4.65 -6.73 -4.01
N GLU A 62 4.19 -6.96 -5.24
CA GLU A 62 4.94 -7.66 -6.29
C GLU A 62 5.09 -6.72 -7.49
N GLY A 63 6.32 -6.32 -7.80
CA GLY A 63 6.57 -5.30 -8.83
C GLY A 63 5.78 -4.00 -8.55
N GLU A 64 4.95 -3.56 -9.49
CA GLU A 64 4.13 -2.34 -9.33
C GLU A 64 2.76 -2.62 -8.68
N THR A 65 2.43 -3.87 -8.34
CA THR A 65 1.11 -4.26 -7.86
C THR A 65 1.10 -4.40 -6.35
N LEU A 66 0.13 -3.75 -5.70
CA LEU A 66 -0.16 -3.95 -4.29
C LEU A 66 -1.30 -4.94 -4.13
N TYR A 67 -1.08 -5.91 -3.24
CA TYR A 67 -2.03 -6.94 -2.90
C TYR A 67 -2.42 -6.82 -1.44
N TRP A 68 -3.66 -7.17 -1.14
CA TRP A 68 -4.15 -7.47 0.20
C TRP A 68 -5.18 -8.59 0.05
N HIS A 69 -5.47 -9.29 1.14
CA HIS A 69 -6.44 -10.38 1.12
C HIS A 69 -7.44 -10.25 2.27
N GLY A 70 -8.45 -11.11 2.24
CA GLY A 70 -9.45 -11.20 3.29
C GLY A 70 -10.52 -12.21 2.93
N SER A 71 -11.52 -12.33 3.80
CA SER A 71 -12.66 -13.21 3.56
C SER A 71 -13.39 -12.84 2.25
N SER A 72 -13.80 -13.84 1.48
CA SER A 72 -14.69 -13.67 0.32
C SER A 72 -16.06 -13.06 0.69
N ALA A 73 -16.42 -13.10 1.97
CA ALA A 73 -17.59 -12.43 2.54
C ALA A 73 -17.34 -10.98 2.97
N SER A 74 -16.11 -10.48 2.84
CA SER A 74 -15.75 -9.11 3.23
C SER A 74 -16.55 -8.07 2.45
N ARG A 75 -17.25 -7.20 3.19
CA ARG A 75 -17.96 -6.05 2.63
C ARG A 75 -17.02 -5.10 1.89
N MET A 76 -15.83 -4.85 2.44
CA MET A 76 -14.80 -4.03 1.78
C MET A 76 -14.42 -4.62 0.42
N LEU A 77 -14.06 -5.91 0.37
CA LEU A 77 -13.56 -6.52 -0.86
C LEU A 77 -14.64 -6.53 -1.94
N ARG A 78 -15.86 -6.98 -1.60
CA ARG A 78 -17.00 -6.98 -2.53
C ARG A 78 -17.30 -5.58 -3.07
N HIS A 79 -17.24 -4.56 -2.22
CA HIS A 79 -17.47 -3.19 -2.64
C HIS A 79 -16.39 -2.69 -3.60
N LEU A 80 -15.12 -2.92 -3.26
CA LEU A 80 -13.99 -2.50 -4.09
C LEU A 80 -13.97 -3.19 -5.47
N THR A 81 -14.54 -4.40 -5.60
CA THR A 81 -14.67 -5.05 -6.92
C THR A 81 -15.56 -4.30 -7.92
N GLN A 82 -16.36 -3.34 -7.46
CA GLN A 82 -17.25 -2.53 -8.30
C GLN A 82 -16.51 -1.37 -9.00
N GLY A 83 -15.18 -1.30 -8.88
CA GLY A 83 -14.38 -0.24 -9.51
C GLY A 83 -14.28 1.04 -8.67
N VAL A 84 -14.63 0.96 -7.39
CA VAL A 84 -14.60 2.10 -6.45
C VAL A 84 -13.16 2.54 -6.20
N ALA A 85 -12.95 3.85 -6.15
CA ALA A 85 -11.65 4.42 -5.82
C ALA A 85 -11.23 4.03 -4.39
N ALA A 86 -9.98 3.63 -4.25
CA ALA A 86 -9.36 3.28 -2.98
C ALA A 86 -8.05 4.05 -2.78
N CYS A 87 -7.67 4.22 -1.52
CA CYS A 87 -6.36 4.69 -1.11
C CYS A 87 -5.75 3.69 -0.12
N LEU A 88 -4.69 2.99 -0.52
CA LEU A 88 -3.90 2.18 0.38
C LEU A 88 -2.82 3.07 1.01
N THR A 89 -2.79 3.11 2.33
CA THR A 89 -1.85 3.95 3.09
C THR A 89 -0.99 3.09 4.00
N VAL A 90 0.32 3.32 3.93
CA VAL A 90 1.31 2.80 4.88
C VAL A 90 1.93 3.99 5.60
N SER A 91 2.15 3.85 6.91
CA SER A 91 2.82 4.85 7.74
C SER A 91 3.70 4.18 8.78
N HIS A 92 4.91 4.69 8.93
CA HIS A 92 5.88 4.31 9.94
C HIS A 92 6.17 5.50 10.85
N LEU A 93 6.04 5.32 12.16
CA LEU A 93 6.51 6.29 13.14
C LEU A 93 7.93 5.89 13.54
N ASP A 94 8.92 6.67 13.12
CA ASP A 94 10.33 6.35 13.32
C ASP A 94 10.91 7.05 14.57
N GLY A 95 10.25 8.09 15.09
CA GLY A 95 10.65 8.75 16.33
C GLY A 95 9.91 10.05 16.61
N LEU A 96 10.09 10.58 17.82
CA LEU A 96 9.53 11.86 18.25
C LEU A 96 10.59 12.96 18.15
N VAL A 97 10.19 14.14 17.67
CA VAL A 97 11.05 15.32 17.59
C VAL A 97 10.75 16.23 18.77
N LEU A 98 11.71 16.34 19.69
CA LEU A 98 11.65 17.25 20.82
C LEU A 98 12.29 18.60 20.45
N ALA A 99 11.45 19.63 20.34
CA ALA A 99 11.89 20.98 20.06
C ALA A 99 11.82 21.86 21.32
N ARG A 100 12.41 23.05 21.24
CA ARG A 100 12.43 24.03 22.36
C ARG A 100 11.08 24.74 22.57
N SER A 101 10.19 24.69 21.58
CA SER A 101 8.85 25.30 21.63
C SER A 101 7.82 24.24 21.29
N GLY A 102 6.68 24.29 21.98
CA GLY A 102 5.55 23.37 21.78
C GLY A 102 5.10 23.29 20.32
N PHE A 103 5.14 24.43 19.62
CA PHE A 103 4.73 24.53 18.21
C PHE A 103 5.62 23.72 17.25
N ASN A 104 6.88 23.48 17.62
CA ASN A 104 7.87 22.81 16.77
C ASN A 104 8.04 21.32 17.12
N HIS A 105 7.28 20.78 18.08
CA HIS A 105 7.23 19.33 18.28
C HIS A 105 6.68 18.64 17.04
N SER A 106 7.25 17.47 16.74
CA SER A 106 6.87 16.72 15.54
C SER A 106 7.25 15.24 15.69
N ALA A 107 7.22 14.51 14.58
CA ALA A 107 7.67 13.15 14.48
C ALA A 107 8.55 12.95 13.24
N ASN A 108 9.52 12.06 13.35
CA ASN A 108 10.15 11.42 12.20
C ASN A 108 9.20 10.31 11.75
N TYR A 109 8.79 10.35 10.49
CA TYR A 109 7.90 9.36 9.92
C TYR A 109 8.16 9.19 8.44
N ARG A 110 7.74 8.05 7.92
CA ARG A 110 7.66 7.77 6.48
C ARG A 110 6.26 7.27 6.16
N SER A 111 5.70 7.70 5.05
CA SER A 111 4.39 7.22 4.62
C SER A 111 4.25 7.21 3.11
N ALA A 112 3.40 6.31 2.62
CA ALA A 112 3.04 6.20 1.22
C ALA A 112 1.51 6.12 1.12
N MET A 113 0.94 6.96 0.27
CA MET A 113 -0.48 6.92 -0.10
C MET A 113 -0.59 6.52 -1.57
N CYS A 114 -1.14 5.34 -1.82
CA CYS A 114 -1.28 4.75 -3.15
C CYS A 114 -2.75 4.80 -3.56
N PHE A 115 -3.06 5.64 -4.55
CA PHE A 115 -4.41 5.82 -5.07
C PHE A 115 -4.64 4.92 -6.28
N GLY A 116 -5.81 4.30 -6.36
CA GLY A 116 -6.17 3.51 -7.52
C GLY A 116 -7.55 2.90 -7.42
N THR A 117 -7.81 1.96 -8.32
CA THR A 117 -9.00 1.13 -8.32
C THR A 117 -8.54 -0.32 -8.20
N ALA A 118 -9.09 -1.02 -7.20
CA ALA A 118 -8.74 -2.42 -6.98
C ALA A 118 -9.44 -3.34 -7.99
N ARG A 119 -8.83 -4.48 -8.27
CA ARG A 119 -9.48 -5.60 -8.96
C ARG A 119 -9.36 -6.86 -8.12
N ILE A 120 -10.33 -7.76 -8.25
CA ILE A 120 -10.22 -9.11 -7.70
C ILE A 120 -9.28 -9.94 -8.57
N VAL A 121 -8.38 -10.70 -7.94
CA VAL A 121 -7.55 -11.70 -8.62
C VAL A 121 -8.44 -12.92 -8.90
N LYS A 122 -8.78 -13.13 -10.18
CA LYS A 122 -9.64 -14.24 -10.63
C LYS A 122 -8.83 -15.46 -11.06
N ASP A 123 -7.69 -15.23 -11.72
CA ASP A 123 -6.84 -16.29 -12.21
C ASP A 123 -6.30 -17.13 -11.02
N PRO A 124 -6.53 -18.46 -11.01
CA PRO A 124 -6.08 -19.32 -9.93
C PRO A 124 -4.57 -19.32 -9.74
N ALA A 125 -3.79 -19.24 -10.83
CA ALA A 125 -2.33 -19.25 -10.76
C ALA A 125 -1.79 -17.95 -10.16
N GLU A 126 -2.28 -16.78 -10.63
CA GLU A 126 -1.96 -15.46 -10.05
C GLU A 126 -2.32 -15.44 -8.55
N LYS A 127 -3.48 -15.98 -8.18
CA LYS A 127 -3.93 -16.00 -6.79
C LYS A 127 -3.03 -16.87 -5.90
N ALA A 128 -2.70 -18.08 -6.36
CA ALA A 128 -1.82 -18.98 -5.62
C ALA A 128 -0.44 -18.36 -5.43
N GLU A 129 0.12 -17.77 -6.49
CA GLU A 129 1.42 -17.12 -6.44
C GLU A 129 1.43 -15.90 -5.51
N ALA A 130 0.41 -15.05 -5.58
CA ALA A 130 0.32 -13.88 -4.70
C ALA A 130 0.17 -14.30 -3.22
N LEU A 131 -0.62 -15.34 -2.92
CA LEU A 131 -0.76 -15.87 -1.57
C LEU A 131 0.52 -16.56 -1.07
N ARG A 132 1.29 -17.17 -1.97
CA ARG A 132 2.62 -17.71 -1.65
C ARG A 132 3.59 -16.58 -1.31
N ALA A 133 3.61 -15.52 -2.13
CA ALA A 133 4.48 -14.37 -1.97
C ALA A 133 4.31 -13.67 -0.62
N VAL A 134 3.07 -13.48 -0.15
CA VAL A 134 2.85 -12.87 1.18
C VAL A 134 3.39 -13.74 2.32
N VAL A 135 3.30 -15.07 2.21
CA VAL A 135 3.86 -15.99 3.22
C VAL A 135 5.37 -15.91 3.22
N ASP A 136 6.00 -16.09 2.05
CA ASP A 136 7.46 -16.16 1.92
C ASP A 136 8.15 -14.81 2.20
N ARG A 137 7.45 -13.70 1.97
CA ARG A 137 7.96 -12.36 2.29
C ARG A 137 8.26 -12.17 3.78
N PHE A 138 7.46 -12.77 4.66
CA PHE A 138 7.67 -12.68 6.11
C PHE A 138 8.38 -13.89 6.68
N TYR A 139 8.27 -15.03 6.01
CA TYR A 139 8.84 -16.29 6.44
C TYR A 139 9.54 -16.93 5.23
N PRO A 140 10.81 -16.58 4.95
CA PRO A 140 11.52 -17.11 3.80
C PRO A 140 11.40 -18.63 3.71
N GLU A 141 11.06 -19.13 2.52
CA GLU A 141 10.88 -20.56 2.19
C GLU A 141 9.73 -21.27 2.92
N ARG A 142 8.92 -20.56 3.70
CA ARG A 142 7.86 -21.16 4.52
C ARG A 142 6.78 -21.83 3.69
N SER A 143 6.40 -21.26 2.55
CA SER A 143 5.34 -21.80 1.73
C SER A 143 5.62 -23.24 1.27
N ALA A 144 6.88 -23.57 0.99
CA ALA A 144 7.31 -24.91 0.59
C ALA A 144 7.23 -25.94 1.73
N SER A 145 7.24 -25.48 2.99
CA SER A 145 7.13 -26.36 4.17
C SER A 145 5.68 -26.57 4.64
N LEU A 146 4.69 -25.92 4.00
CA LEU A 146 3.29 -26.01 4.39
C LEU A 146 2.59 -27.15 3.65
N ARG A 147 1.47 -27.63 4.22
CA ARG A 147 0.61 -28.61 3.57
C ARG A 147 0.02 -28.03 2.27
N PRO A 148 -0.17 -28.84 1.21
CA PRO A 148 -0.95 -28.43 0.04
C PRO A 148 -2.39 -27.99 0.35
#